data_AF-A0A2B8BKA9-F1
#
_entry.id   AF-A0A2B8BKA9-F1
#
_cell.length_a   1.000
_cell.length_b   1.000
_cell.length_c   1.000
_cell.angle_alpha   90.00
_cell.angle_beta   90.00
_cell.angle_gamma   90.00
#
_symmetry.space_group_name_H-M   'P 1'
#
loop_
_entity.id
_entity.type
_entity.pdbx_description
1 polymer ?
#
loop_
_entity_poly.entity_id
_entity_poly.type
_entity_poly.pdbx_seq_one_letter_code
_entity_poly.pdbx_strand_id
1 'polypeptide(L)' 'MSLPVFFLPEAETDLREAQAWYDSRSFGLGDRFFAAVDGTVLRIGESPFQFPLVHTNSRRA' A
#
# COMPACT_ATOMS: atom_id res chain seq x y z
N MET A 1 8.82 -8.94 -15.01
CA MET A 1 8.11 -7.78 -15.60
C MET A 1 6.99 -7.44 -14.64
N SER A 2 7.02 -6.27 -14.01
CA SER A 2 5.98 -5.80 -13.09
C SER A 2 5.02 -4.86 -13.81
N LEU A 3 3.74 -4.95 -13.51
CA LEU A 3 2.74 -3.97 -13.98
C LEU A 3 2.84 -2.68 -13.16
N PRO A 4 2.57 -1.51 -13.77
CA PRO A 4 2.48 -0.25 -13.03
C PRO A 4 1.29 -0.28 -12.06
N VAL A 5 1.50 0.23 -10.85
CA VAL A 5 0.47 0.39 -9.82
C VAL A 5 0.18 1.87 -9.65
N PHE A 6 -1.10 2.22 -9.62
CA PHE A 6 -1.56 3.60 -9.43
C PHE A 6 -2.43 3.68 -8.18
N PHE A 7 -2.29 4.77 -7.44
CA PHE A 7 -3.16 5.10 -6.32
C PHE A 7 -4.28 6.02 -6.78
N LEU A 8 -5.47 5.80 -6.23
CA LEU A 8 -6.55 6.78 -6.30
C LEU A 8 -6.18 7.99 -5.41
N PRO A 9 -6.65 9.21 -5.72
CA PRO A 9 -6.36 10.40 -4.90
C PRO A 9 -6.73 10.23 -3.42
N GLU A 10 -7.83 9.53 -3.14
CA GLU A 10 -8.27 9.22 -1.78
C GLU A 10 -7.27 8.29 -1.08
N ALA A 11 -6.78 7.26 -1.78
CA ALA A 11 -5.78 6.35 -1.24
C ALA A 11 -4.44 7.04 -0.98
N GLU A 12 -4.03 8.00 -1.82
CA GLU A 12 -2.83 8.81 -1.58
C GLU A 12 -2.97 9.68 -0.33
N THR A 13 -4.17 10.24 -0.11
CA THR A 13 -4.49 11.01 1.10
C THR A 13 -4.42 10.12 2.33
N ASP A 14 -5.07 8.96 2.30
CA ASP A 14 -5.07 7.97 3.39
C ASP A 14 -3.63 7.54 3.76
N LEU A 15 -2.76 7.32 2.77
CA LEU A 15 -1.36 6.94 3.00
C LEU A 15 -0.58 8.05 3.73
N ARG A 16 -0.76 9.32 3.33
CA ARG A 16 -0.09 10.46 3.97
C ARG A 16 -0.58 10.66 5.41
N GLU A 17 -1.88 10.54 5.63
CA GLU A 17 -2.47 10.62 6.98
C GLU A 17 -1.97 9.48 7.87
N ALA A 18 -1.91 8.26 7.35
CA ALA A 18 -1.38 7.11 8.08
C ALA A 18 0.08 7.29 8.46
N GLN A 19 0.94 7.77 7.54
CA GLN A 19 2.34 8.06 7.85
C GLN A 19 2.48 9.09 8.97
N ALA A 20 1.79 10.22 8.86
CA ALA A 20 1.82 11.27 9.88
C ALA A 20 1.33 10.74 11.24
N TRP A 21 0.29 9.91 11.23
CA TRP A 21 -0.19 9.24 12.44
C TRP A 21 0.88 8.32 13.03
N TYR A 22 1.51 7.46 12.23
CA TYR A 22 2.56 6.57 12.70
C TYR A 22 3.79 7.31 13.23
N ASP A 23 4.24 8.36 12.57
CA ASP A 23 5.35 9.20 13.05
C ASP A 23 5.04 9.88 14.38
N SER A 24 3.78 10.26 14.61
CA SER A 24 3.34 10.78 15.90
C SER A 24 3.38 9.75 17.03
N ARG A 25 3.33 8.44 16.70
CA ARG A 25 3.36 7.36 17.70
C ARG A 25 4.77 6.99 18.13
N SER A 26 5.70 6.93 17.19
CA SER A 26 7.10 6.61 17.48
C SER A 26 7.98 7.06 16.34
N PHE A 27 9.15 7.55 16.68
CA PHE A 27 10.14 7.98 15.69
C PHE A 27 10.48 6.84 14.71
N GLY A 28 10.36 7.13 13.41
CA GLY A 28 10.67 6.20 12.31
C GLY A 28 9.58 5.16 12.04
N LEU A 29 8.41 5.25 12.67
CA LEU A 29 7.32 4.32 12.41
C LEU A 29 6.58 4.63 11.09
N GLY A 30 6.51 5.90 10.68
CA GLY A 30 5.97 6.29 9.37
C GLY A 30 6.84 5.78 8.22
N ASP A 31 8.16 5.82 8.37
CA ASP A 31 9.10 5.24 7.38
C ASP A 31 8.91 3.73 7.24
N ARG A 32 8.76 3.02 8.38
CA ARG A 32 8.49 1.57 8.37
C ARG A 32 7.15 1.25 7.72
N PHE A 33 6.14 2.08 7.94
CA PHE A 33 4.86 1.95 7.28
C PHE A 33 5.01 2.08 5.76
N PHE A 34 5.69 3.13 5.26
CA PHE A 34 5.90 3.31 3.83
C PHE A 34 6.73 2.19 3.20
N ALA A 35 7.76 1.69 3.88
CA ALA A 35 8.53 0.53 3.41
C ALA A 35 7.65 -0.73 3.25
N ALA A 36 6.69 -0.95 4.16
CA ALA A 36 5.74 -2.06 4.06
C ALA A 36 4.72 -1.87 2.91
N VAL A 37 4.30 -0.61 2.68
CA VAL A 37 3.44 -0.24 1.54
C VAL A 37 4.18 -0.49 0.23
N ASP A 38 5.42 -0.01 0.08
CA ASP A 38 6.25 -0.21 -1.11
C ASP A 38 6.45 -1.70 -1.42
N GLY A 39 6.79 -2.51 -0.41
CA GLY A 39 6.91 -3.95 -0.57
C GLY A 39 5.61 -4.62 -1.03
N THR A 40 4.45 -4.08 -0.62
CA THR A 40 3.15 -4.58 -1.05
C THR A 40 2.81 -4.15 -2.47
N VAL A 41 3.12 -2.90 -2.85
CA VAL A 41 2.98 -2.39 -4.22
C VAL A 41 3.80 -3.22 -5.20
N LEU A 42 5.04 -3.54 -4.85
CA LEU A 42 5.91 -4.41 -5.67
C LEU A 42 5.26 -5.77 -5.90
N ARG A 43 4.79 -6.44 -4.85
CA ARG A 43 4.10 -7.73 -4.96
C ARG A 43 2.85 -7.64 -5.85
N ILE A 44 2.05 -6.57 -5.71
CA ILE A 44 0.87 -6.32 -6.58
C ILE A 44 1.28 -6.19 -8.04
N GLY A 45 2.33 -5.43 -8.34
CA GLY A 45 2.83 -5.25 -9.70
C GLY A 45 3.41 -6.54 -10.30
N GLU A 46 4.13 -7.35 -9.50
CA GLU A 46 4.72 -8.61 -9.95
C GLU A 46 3.70 -9.70 -10.25
N SER A 47 2.65 -9.81 -9.42
CA SER A 47 1.59 -10.81 -9.62
C SER A 47 0.23 -10.30 -9.11
N PRO A 48 -0.52 -9.56 -9.94
CA PRO A 48 -1.78 -8.93 -9.54
C PRO A 48 -2.86 -9.91 -9.08
N PHE A 49 -2.80 -11.16 -9.56
CA PHE A 49 -3.79 -12.20 -9.29
C PHE A 49 -3.41 -13.14 -8.14
N GLN A 50 -2.25 -12.95 -7.49
CA GLN A 50 -1.83 -13.81 -6.36
C GLN A 50 -2.68 -13.62 -5.10
N PHE A 51 -3.30 -12.44 -4.96
CA PHE A 51 -4.08 -12.08 -3.79
C PHE A 51 -5.54 -12.56 -3.90
N PRO A 52 -6.16 -12.99 -2.79
CA PRO A 52 -7.54 -13.48 -2.80
C PRO A 52 -8.52 -12.38 -3.21
N LEU A 53 -9.52 -12.76 -4.01
CA LEU A 53 -10.64 -11.90 -4.36
C LEU A 53 -11.55 -11.71 -3.15
N VAL A 54 -11.84 -10.47 -2.80
CA VAL A 54 -12.70 -10.13 -1.65
C VAL A 54 -14.05 -9.53 -2.06
N HIS A 55 -14.13 -8.91 -3.25
CA HIS A 55 -15.37 -8.33 -3.77
C HIS A 55 -15.25 -8.10 -5.27
N THR A 56 -16.15 -8.64 -6.11
CA THR A 56 -16.23 -8.51 -7.59
C THR A 56 -14.88 -8.47 -8.34
N ASN A 57 -14.16 -7.33 -8.33
CA ASN A 57 -12.86 -7.11 -8.98
C ASN A 57 -11.75 -6.59 -8.03
N SER A 58 -11.96 -6.68 -6.72
CA SER A 58 -11.06 -6.20 -5.67
C SER A 58 -10.37 -7.37 -4.97
N ARG A 59 -9.05 -7.26 -4.79
CA ARG A 59 -8.20 -8.26 -4.12
C ARG A 59 -7.52 -7.63 -2.91
N ARG A 60 -7.26 -8.41 -1.86
CA ARG A 60 -6.65 -7.93 -0.61
C ARG A 60 -5.24 -8.53 -0.42
N ALA A 61 -4.25 -7.65 -0.27
CA ALA A 61 -2.83 -8.00 -0.16
C ALA A 61 -2.31 -8.20 1.27
#